data_AF-X0XII9-F1
#
_entry.id   AF-X0XII9-F1
#
_cell.length_a   1.000
_cell.length_b   1.000
_cell.length_c   1.000
_cell.angle_alpha   90.00
_cell.angle_beta   90.00
_cell.angle_gamma   90.00
#
_symmetry.space_group_name_H-M   'P 1'
#
loop_
_entity.id
_entity.type
_entity.pdbx_description
1 polymer ?
#
loop_
_entity_poly.entity_id
_entity_poly.type
_entity_poly.pdbx_seq_one_letter_code
_entity_poly.pdbx_strand_id
1 'polypeptide(L)'
;MKKLLFLLLRLIFLGIVASSFIYASVPVQAQETKPIAQEITIADLVIKEDHEALKVDMVFPLVQGIKDKQVEEKINQTIQKDVLNFKEMLQAESEKYLQGAKEEGWEIRKYSATIYYIAHYQKDDLLSLSVFYYSYTLGAHGHTLQRAYNFNLLNGEE
;
A
#
# COMPACT_ATOMS: atom_id res chain seq x y z
N MET A 1 52.49 65.74 15.68
CA MET A 1 51.38 65.01 15.02
C MET A 1 51.25 63.51 15.39
N LYS A 2 51.99 62.98 16.38
CA LYS A 2 51.78 61.59 16.87
C LYS A 2 51.13 61.49 18.26
N LYS A 3 51.10 62.56 19.07
CA LYS A 3 50.47 62.55 20.40
C LYS A 3 49.00 62.98 20.43
N LEU A 4 48.51 63.62 19.36
CA LEU A 4 47.09 63.99 19.20
C LEU A 4 46.24 62.84 18.64
N LEU A 5 46.87 61.89 17.92
CA LEU A 5 46.22 60.69 17.38
C LEU A 5 45.89 59.64 18.47
N PHE A 6 46.69 59.59 19.55
CA PHE A 6 46.47 58.63 20.65
C PHE A 6 45.38 59.06 21.65
N LEU A 7 45.00 60.35 21.68
CA LEU A 7 43.90 60.83 22.51
C LEU A 7 42.53 60.61 21.86
N LEU A 8 42.46 60.58 20.53
CA LEU A 8 41.24 60.23 19.79
C LEU A 8 40.94 58.72 19.78
N LEU A 9 41.95 57.85 19.93
CA LEU A 9 41.73 56.39 20.05
C LEU A 9 41.26 55.94 21.45
N ARG A 10 41.45 56.73 22.52
CA ARG A 10 40.97 56.38 23.87
C ARG A 10 39.51 56.73 24.13
N LEU A 11 38.86 57.52 23.28
CA LEU A 11 37.43 57.80 23.36
C LEU A 11 36.58 56.80 22.56
N ILE A 12 37.18 55.95 21.74
CA ILE A 12 36.48 54.88 20.99
C ILE A 12 36.31 53.61 21.84
N PHE A 13 37.02 53.48 22.98
CA PHE A 13 36.97 52.30 23.86
C PHE A 13 36.14 52.48 25.14
N LEU A 14 35.44 53.62 25.30
CA LEU A 14 34.54 53.90 26.43
C LEU A 14 33.07 54.07 25.99
N GLY A 15 32.69 53.39 24.91
CA GLY A 15 31.32 53.31 24.39
C GLY A 15 30.82 51.87 24.21
N ILE A 16 31.42 50.92 24.94
CA ILE A 16 31.01 49.51 24.95
C ILE A 16 30.33 49.22 26.30
N VAL A 17 29.24 49.91 26.63
CA VAL A 17 28.27 49.40 27.59
C VAL A 17 26.90 49.97 27.21
N ALA A 18 25.91 49.10 27.05
CA ALA A 18 24.49 49.38 26.81
C ALA A 18 24.08 49.75 25.38
N SER A 19 24.32 48.87 24.42
CA SER A 19 23.38 48.68 23.31
C SER A 19 22.61 47.38 23.54
N SER A 20 21.40 47.57 24.04
CA SER A 20 20.37 46.61 24.38
C SER A 20 20.22 45.54 23.29
N PHE A 21 20.50 44.29 23.63
CA PHE A 21 19.97 43.15 22.89
C PHE A 21 18.45 43.11 23.11
N ILE A 22 17.70 43.79 22.24
CA ILE A 22 16.29 43.45 22.02
C ILE A 22 16.33 42.30 21.03
N TYR A 23 16.49 41.08 21.54
CA TYR A 23 16.02 39.91 20.81
C TYR A 23 14.49 40.02 20.84
N ALA A 24 13.91 40.59 19.78
CA ALA A 24 12.52 40.36 19.49
C ALA A 24 12.39 38.86 19.24
N SER A 25 11.93 38.11 20.24
CA SER A 25 11.41 36.77 20.02
C SER A 25 10.19 36.94 19.12
N VAL A 26 10.40 36.89 17.80
CA VAL A 26 9.31 36.61 16.88
C VAL A 26 8.74 35.29 17.37
N PRO A 27 7.46 35.22 17.77
CA PRO A 27 6.85 33.93 18.02
C PRO A 27 6.95 33.20 16.67
N VAL A 28 7.84 32.20 16.59
CA VAL A 28 7.76 31.20 15.54
C VAL A 28 6.44 30.49 15.83
N GLN A 29 5.38 30.99 15.19
CA GLN A 29 4.17 30.24 15.03
C GLN A 29 4.60 29.03 14.22
N ALA A 30 4.87 27.91 14.90
CA ALA A 30 4.98 26.63 14.24
C ALA A 30 3.62 26.43 13.56
N GLN A 31 3.54 26.77 12.27
CA GLN A 31 2.46 26.27 11.46
C GLN A 31 2.68 24.76 11.47
N GLU A 32 1.82 24.05 12.21
CA GLU A 32 1.62 22.63 11.97
C GLU A 32 1.27 22.52 10.49
N THR A 33 2.27 22.23 9.66
CA THR A 33 2.03 21.80 8.30
C THR A 33 1.41 20.43 8.45
N LYS A 34 0.08 20.40 8.62
CA LYS A 34 -0.69 19.17 8.54
C LYS A 34 -0.23 18.51 7.25
N PRO A 35 0.38 17.31 7.32
CA PRO A 35 0.87 16.65 6.11
C PRO A 35 -0.29 16.60 5.14
N ILE A 36 -0.04 17.00 3.89
CA ILE A 36 -1.01 16.85 2.81
C ILE A 36 -1.42 15.38 2.86
N ALA A 37 -2.68 15.13 3.21
CA ALA A 37 -3.18 13.78 3.39
C ALA A 37 -2.93 13.02 2.08
N GLN A 38 -2.21 11.90 2.16
CA GLN A 38 -1.97 11.05 1.00
C GLN A 38 -3.32 10.48 0.56
N GLU A 39 -3.81 10.92 -0.60
CA GLU A 39 -5.04 10.40 -1.18
C GLU A 39 -4.71 9.12 -1.96
N ILE A 40 -5.06 7.97 -1.39
CA ILE A 40 -4.93 6.68 -2.07
C ILE A 40 -6.28 6.25 -2.65
N THR A 41 -6.22 5.58 -3.80
CA THR A 41 -7.37 4.97 -4.46
C THR A 41 -7.15 3.48 -4.62
N ILE A 42 -8.25 2.72 -4.61
CA ILE A 42 -8.24 1.28 -4.85
C ILE A 42 -9.03 1.04 -6.13
N ALA A 43 -8.34 0.50 -7.13
CA ALA A 43 -8.93 0.13 -8.41
C ALA A 43 -9.12 -1.39 -8.49
N ASP A 44 -10.10 -1.81 -9.28
CA ASP A 44 -10.34 -3.24 -9.54
C ASP A 44 -9.38 -3.75 -10.61
N LEU A 45 -8.62 -4.80 -10.27
CA LEU A 45 -8.02 -5.68 -11.25
C LEU A 45 -8.90 -6.90 -11.45
N VAL A 46 -9.12 -7.25 -12.71
CA VAL A 46 -10.05 -8.31 -13.12
C VAL A 46 -9.31 -9.37 -13.92
N ILE A 47 -9.45 -10.63 -13.50
CA ILE A 47 -9.05 -11.80 -14.28
C ILE A 47 -10.30 -12.65 -14.51
N LYS A 48 -10.71 -12.77 -15.78
CA LYS A 48 -11.81 -13.65 -16.20
C LYS A 48 -11.30 -14.59 -17.28
N GLU A 49 -11.38 -15.88 -17.01
CA GLU A 49 -10.93 -16.93 -17.93
C GLU A 49 -11.96 -18.06 -17.91
N ASP A 50 -12.16 -18.71 -19.05
CA ASP A 50 -13.10 -19.83 -19.17
C ASP A 50 -12.40 -21.01 -19.86
N HIS A 51 -11.89 -21.92 -19.05
CA HIS A 51 -11.19 -23.13 -19.47
C HIS A 51 -12.17 -24.31 -19.54
N GLU A 52 -11.74 -25.44 -20.10
CA GLU A 52 -12.60 -26.62 -20.26
C GLU A 52 -13.13 -27.15 -18.91
N ALA A 53 -12.28 -27.20 -17.89
CA ALA A 53 -12.60 -27.70 -16.54
C ALA A 53 -12.53 -26.63 -15.43
N LEU A 54 -12.35 -25.35 -15.76
CA LEU A 54 -12.24 -24.28 -14.76
C LEU A 54 -12.82 -22.97 -15.28
N LYS A 55 -13.65 -22.32 -14.46
CA LYS A 55 -14.07 -20.93 -14.65
C LYS A 55 -13.41 -20.02 -13.62
N VAL A 56 -12.75 -18.97 -14.10
CA VAL A 56 -12.07 -17.96 -13.29
C VAL A 56 -12.84 -16.64 -13.35
N ASP A 57 -13.19 -16.08 -12.19
CA ASP A 57 -13.79 -14.75 -12.05
C ASP A 57 -13.22 -14.05 -10.81
N MET A 58 -12.08 -13.38 -10.96
CA MET A 58 -11.32 -12.79 -9.86
C MET A 58 -11.30 -11.28 -9.98
N VAL A 59 -11.75 -10.60 -8.93
CA VAL A 59 -11.65 -9.15 -8.75
C VAL A 59 -10.84 -8.87 -7.48
N PHE A 60 -9.71 -8.19 -7.61
CA PHE A 60 -8.78 -7.94 -6.51
C PHE A 60 -8.22 -6.51 -6.55
N PRO A 61 -7.78 -5.95 -5.41
CA PRO A 61 -7.45 -4.55 -5.32
C PRO A 61 -6.09 -4.20 -5.91
N LEU A 62 -6.02 -3.08 -6.62
CA LEU A 62 -4.80 -2.37 -7.00
C LEU A 62 -4.76 -1.04 -6.26
N VAL A 63 -3.77 -0.89 -5.38
CA VAL A 63 -3.55 0.32 -4.60
C VAL A 63 -2.76 1.33 -5.43
N GLN A 64 -3.25 2.56 -5.47
CA GLN A 64 -2.64 3.66 -6.22
C GLN A 64 -2.62 4.94 -5.39
N GLY A 65 -1.68 5.84 -5.69
CA GLY A 65 -1.58 7.15 -5.04
C GLY A 65 -0.66 7.17 -3.83
N ILE A 66 0.06 6.09 -3.55
CA ILE A 66 1.10 6.09 -2.51
C ILE A 66 2.30 6.90 -3.02
N LYS A 67 2.81 7.78 -2.15
CA LYS A 67 3.90 8.70 -2.48
C LYS A 67 5.20 7.97 -2.79
N ASP A 68 5.52 6.95 -1.99
CA ASP A 68 6.64 6.05 -2.24
C ASP A 68 6.20 4.90 -3.16
N LYS A 69 6.73 4.88 -4.38
CA LYS A 69 6.38 3.86 -5.38
C LYS A 69 6.91 2.47 -5.06
N GLN A 70 7.99 2.36 -4.28
CA GLN A 70 8.47 1.05 -3.83
C GLN A 70 7.50 0.45 -2.80
N VAL A 71 6.92 1.28 -1.93
CA VAL A 71 5.88 0.85 -0.99
C VAL A 71 4.60 0.46 -1.72
N GLU A 72 4.17 1.27 -2.70
CA GLU A 72 3.02 0.95 -3.57
C GLU A 72 3.19 -0.40 -4.25
N GLU A 73 4.35 -0.62 -4.87
CA GLU A 73 4.68 -1.86 -5.56
C GLU A 73 4.72 -3.06 -4.60
N LYS A 74 5.35 -2.92 -3.43
CA LYS A 74 5.42 -3.98 -2.42
C LYS A 74 4.04 -4.46 -1.97
N ILE A 75 3.12 -3.53 -1.70
CA ILE A 75 1.74 -3.85 -1.31
C ILE A 75 1.03 -4.60 -2.44
N ASN A 76 1.08 -4.05 -3.66
CA ASN A 76 0.40 -4.63 -4.81
C ASN A 76 0.96 -6.02 -5.18
N GLN A 77 2.27 -6.21 -5.14
CA GLN A 77 2.92 -7.50 -5.37
C GLN A 77 2.53 -8.55 -4.33
N THR A 78 2.35 -8.15 -3.07
CA THR A 78 1.94 -9.06 -1.99
C THR A 78 0.55 -9.63 -2.27
N ILE A 79 -0.43 -8.76 -2.58
CA ILE A 79 -1.80 -9.16 -2.92
C ILE A 79 -1.83 -9.98 -4.21
N GLN A 80 -1.12 -9.51 -5.24
CA GLN A 80 -1.08 -10.17 -6.55
C GLN A 80 -0.48 -11.57 -6.46
N LYS A 81 0.59 -11.75 -5.68
CA LYS A 81 1.21 -13.06 -5.48
C LYS A 81 0.22 -14.07 -4.90
N ASP A 82 -0.56 -13.68 -3.90
CA ASP A 82 -1.55 -14.57 -3.29
C ASP A 82 -2.70 -14.90 -4.25
N VAL A 83 -3.16 -13.93 -5.04
CA VAL A 83 -4.15 -14.14 -6.11
C VAL A 83 -3.65 -15.12 -7.16
N LEU A 84 -2.41 -14.95 -7.63
CA LEU A 84 -1.82 -15.83 -8.65
C LEU A 84 -1.56 -17.23 -8.11
N ASN A 85 -1.03 -17.38 -6.89
CA ASN A 85 -0.86 -18.68 -6.25
C ASN A 85 -2.20 -19.44 -6.15
N PHE A 86 -3.28 -18.75 -5.78
CA PHE A 86 -4.61 -19.35 -5.72
C PHE A 86 -5.11 -19.79 -7.10
N LYS A 87 -4.93 -18.95 -8.13
CA LYS A 87 -5.29 -19.28 -9.52
C LYS A 87 -4.52 -20.48 -10.04
N GLU A 88 -3.21 -20.49 -9.87
CA GLU A 88 -2.31 -21.54 -10.36
C GLU A 88 -2.60 -22.88 -9.70
N MET A 89 -2.82 -22.88 -8.38
CA MET A 89 -3.23 -24.08 -7.64
C MET A 89 -4.52 -24.69 -8.21
N LEU A 90 -5.59 -23.91 -8.35
CA LEU A 90 -6.86 -24.41 -8.88
C LEU A 90 -6.78 -24.80 -10.36
N GLN A 91 -5.97 -24.10 -11.14
CA GLN A 91 -5.73 -24.46 -12.53
C GLN A 91 -5.08 -25.83 -12.62
N ALA A 92 -4.00 -26.08 -11.88
CA ALA A 92 -3.31 -27.37 -11.85
C ALA A 92 -4.24 -28.52 -11.38
N GLU A 93 -5.05 -28.28 -10.35
CA GLU A 93 -6.04 -29.26 -9.88
C GLU A 93 -7.10 -29.56 -10.94
N SER A 94 -7.62 -28.53 -11.62
CA SER A 94 -8.63 -28.69 -12.66
C SER A 94 -8.10 -29.43 -13.90
N GLU A 95 -6.84 -29.23 -14.26
CA GLU A 95 -6.18 -29.93 -15.36
C GLU A 95 -6.01 -31.42 -15.03
N LYS A 96 -5.63 -31.74 -13.78
CA LYS A 96 -5.56 -33.13 -13.32
C LYS A 96 -6.93 -33.81 -13.32
N TYR A 97 -7.97 -33.11 -12.86
CA TYR A 97 -9.34 -33.61 -12.93
C TYR A 97 -9.79 -33.84 -14.37
N LEU A 98 -9.53 -32.89 -15.27
CA LEU A 98 -9.89 -32.98 -16.68
C LEU A 98 -9.30 -34.23 -17.34
N GLN A 99 -8.03 -34.52 -17.07
CA GLN A 99 -7.36 -35.71 -17.59
C GLN A 99 -8.06 -36.99 -17.12
N GLY A 100 -8.28 -37.13 -15.81
CA GLY A 100 -8.97 -38.30 -15.25
C GLY A 100 -10.41 -38.45 -15.76
N ALA A 101 -11.15 -37.35 -15.88
CA ALA A 101 -12.51 -37.37 -16.42
C ALA A 101 -12.55 -37.84 -17.88
N LYS A 102 -11.57 -37.43 -18.71
CA LYS A 102 -11.44 -37.89 -20.10
C LYS A 102 -11.07 -39.37 -20.19
N GLU A 103 -10.16 -39.84 -19.34
CA GLU A 103 -9.75 -41.24 -19.29
C GLU A 103 -10.90 -42.17 -18.89
N GLU A 104 -11.71 -41.75 -17.91
CA GLU A 104 -12.83 -42.53 -17.36
C GLU A 104 -14.17 -42.30 -18.10
N GLY A 105 -14.19 -41.38 -19.07
CA GLY A 105 -15.40 -41.03 -19.83
C GLY A 105 -16.47 -40.31 -19.00
N TRP A 106 -16.08 -39.60 -17.94
CA TRP A 106 -17.00 -38.82 -17.11
C TRP A 106 -17.45 -37.54 -17.80
N GLU A 107 -18.64 -37.06 -17.43
CA GLU A 107 -19.07 -35.71 -17.80
C GLU A 107 -18.09 -34.67 -17.21
N ILE A 108 -17.54 -33.83 -18.08
CA ILE A 108 -16.63 -32.76 -17.68
C ILE A 108 -17.46 -31.60 -17.14
N ARG A 109 -17.23 -31.24 -15.87
CA ARG A 109 -17.84 -30.11 -15.19
C ARG A 109 -16.74 -29.13 -14.75
N LYS A 110 -17.07 -27.85 -14.67
CA LYS A 110 -16.08 -26.83 -14.33
C LYS A 110 -15.93 -26.66 -12.82
N TYR A 111 -14.70 -26.60 -12.38
CA TYR A 111 -14.34 -25.95 -11.12
C TYR A 111 -14.63 -24.45 -11.23
N SER A 112 -14.75 -23.78 -10.09
CA SER A 112 -14.89 -22.32 -10.03
C SER A 112 -13.82 -21.73 -9.13
N ALA A 113 -13.14 -20.69 -9.61
CA ALA A 113 -12.23 -19.86 -8.84
C ALA A 113 -12.75 -18.41 -8.86
N THR A 114 -13.17 -17.91 -7.70
CA THR A 114 -13.71 -16.56 -7.56
C THR A 114 -12.95 -15.78 -6.49
N ILE A 115 -12.61 -14.52 -6.79
CA ILE A 115 -12.04 -13.60 -5.80
C ILE A 115 -12.86 -12.33 -5.79
N TYR A 116 -13.10 -11.81 -4.60
CA TYR A 116 -13.61 -10.46 -4.38
C TYR A 116 -12.96 -9.88 -3.13
N TYR A 117 -13.05 -8.56 -2.94
CA TYR A 117 -12.48 -7.90 -1.79
C TYR A 117 -13.40 -6.83 -1.20
N ILE A 118 -13.11 -6.45 0.04
CA ILE A 118 -13.73 -5.34 0.75
C ILE A 118 -12.62 -4.47 1.32
N ALA A 119 -12.64 -3.19 1.01
CA ALA A 119 -11.79 -2.20 1.67
C ALA A 119 -12.49 -1.66 2.93
N HIS A 120 -11.84 -1.79 4.09
CA HIS A 120 -12.39 -1.34 5.37
C HIS A 120 -11.81 0.02 5.79
N TYR A 121 -10.56 0.29 5.43
CA TYR A 121 -9.83 1.50 5.83
C TYR A 121 -8.71 1.83 4.83
N GLN A 122 -8.46 3.11 4.57
CA GLN A 122 -7.47 3.57 3.59
C GLN A 122 -6.92 4.98 3.87
N LYS A 123 -6.72 5.33 5.14
CA LYS A 123 -6.28 6.67 5.57
C LYS A 123 -5.30 6.56 6.74
N ASP A 124 -4.76 7.69 7.21
CA ASP A 124 -3.87 7.75 8.39
C ASP A 124 -2.73 6.72 8.33
N ASP A 125 -2.11 6.61 7.16
CA ASP A 125 -1.01 5.68 6.86
C ASP A 125 -1.34 4.19 7.04
N LEU A 126 -2.63 3.81 7.04
CA LEU A 126 -3.10 2.43 7.14
C LEU A 126 -4.06 2.07 5.99
N LEU A 127 -3.84 0.90 5.39
CA LEU A 127 -4.77 0.25 4.47
C LEU A 127 -5.23 -1.08 5.05
N SER A 128 -6.54 -1.27 5.22
CA SER A 128 -7.14 -2.51 5.72
C SER A 128 -8.11 -3.08 4.70
N LEU A 129 -7.90 -4.35 4.33
CA LEU A 129 -8.64 -5.08 3.30
C LEU A 129 -9.03 -6.47 3.79
N SER A 130 -10.18 -6.97 3.36
CA SER A 130 -10.46 -8.41 3.32
C SER A 130 -10.49 -8.88 1.86
N VAL A 131 -9.75 -9.92 1.52
CA VAL A 131 -9.84 -10.61 0.22
C VAL A 131 -10.40 -12.01 0.45
N PHE A 132 -11.37 -12.40 -0.36
CA PHE A 132 -12.10 -13.66 -0.25
C PHE A 132 -11.76 -14.54 -1.45
N TYR A 133 -11.19 -15.72 -1.19
CA TYR A 133 -10.77 -16.70 -2.18
C TYR A 133 -11.76 -17.86 -2.15
N TYR A 134 -12.70 -17.87 -3.08
CA TYR A 134 -13.72 -18.90 -3.21
C TYR A 134 -13.34 -19.94 -4.25
N SER A 135 -13.40 -21.21 -3.88
CA SER A 135 -13.17 -22.36 -4.75
C SER A 135 -14.36 -23.33 -4.72
N TYR A 136 -14.75 -23.85 -5.88
CA TYR A 136 -15.65 -25.00 -5.99
C TYR A 136 -15.03 -26.09 -6.85
N THR A 137 -14.88 -27.29 -6.30
CA THR A 137 -14.20 -28.43 -6.93
C THR A 137 -15.12 -29.66 -7.07
N LEU A 138 -16.41 -29.43 -7.36
CA LEU A 138 -17.45 -30.45 -7.59
C LEU A 138 -17.87 -31.27 -6.36
N GLY A 139 -17.60 -30.77 -5.16
CA GLY A 139 -18.16 -31.32 -3.91
C GLY A 139 -19.60 -30.89 -3.65
N ALA A 140 -20.08 -31.12 -2.41
CA ALA A 140 -21.42 -30.68 -1.98
C ALA A 140 -21.56 -29.15 -1.87
N HIS A 141 -20.45 -28.45 -1.59
CA HIS A 141 -20.40 -26.99 -1.48
C HIS A 141 -19.02 -26.47 -1.89
N GLY A 142 -18.93 -25.16 -2.11
CA GLY A 142 -17.64 -24.48 -2.26
C GLY A 142 -16.95 -24.23 -0.92
N HIS A 143 -15.72 -23.74 -0.98
CA HIS A 143 -14.92 -23.31 0.16
C HIS A 143 -14.50 -21.87 -0.05
N THR A 144 -14.58 -21.05 1.00
CA THR A 144 -14.10 -19.66 0.98
C THR A 144 -13.02 -19.49 2.05
N LEU A 145 -11.83 -19.08 1.62
CA LEU A 145 -10.82 -18.54 2.52
C LEU A 145 -10.93 -17.02 2.54
N GLN A 146 -11.11 -16.44 3.72
CA GLN A 146 -10.98 -15.00 3.91
C GLN A 146 -9.57 -14.68 4.43
N ARG A 147 -8.84 -13.80 3.73
CA ARG A 147 -7.58 -13.23 4.20
C ARG A 147 -7.77 -11.75 4.52
N ALA A 148 -7.28 -11.34 5.67
CA ALA A 148 -7.18 -9.93 6.04
C ALA A 148 -5.77 -9.41 5.73
N TYR A 149 -5.69 -8.18 5.21
CA TYR A 149 -4.43 -7.46 5.01
C TYR A 149 -4.50 -6.12 5.74
N ASN A 150 -3.42 -5.74 6.43
CA ASN A 150 -3.34 -4.46 7.14
C ASN A 150 -2.00 -3.76 6.87
N PHE A 151 -1.90 -3.08 5.74
CA PHE A 151 -0.65 -2.48 5.31
C PHE A 151 -0.38 -1.12 5.97
N ASN A 152 0.82 -0.95 6.51
CA ASN A 152 1.38 0.35 6.82
C ASN A 152 1.82 1.03 5.50
N LEU A 153 1.21 2.17 5.17
CA LEU A 153 1.42 2.90 3.91
C LEU A 153 2.75 3.67 3.86
N LEU A 154 3.51 3.73 4.97
CA LEU A 154 4.84 4.35 5.02
C LEU A 154 5.95 3.38 4.60
N ASN A 155 5.79 2.08 4.85
CA ASN A 155 6.84 1.07 4.65
C ASN A 155 6.37 -0.23 3.97
N GLY A 156 5.07 -0.37 3.72
CA GLY A 156 4.44 -1.52 3.07
C GLY A 156 4.51 -2.81 3.86
N GLU A 157 4.72 -2.76 5.18
CA GLU A 157 4.59 -3.93 6.06
C GLU A 157 3.11 -4.27 6.26
N GLU A 158 2.78 -5.57 6.23
CA GLU A 158 1.44 -6.14 6.47
C GLU A 158 1.20 -6.45 7.95
#